data_AF-A0A6D2HG11-F1
#
_entry.id   AF-A0A6D2HG11-F1
#
_cell.length_a   1.000
_cell.length_b   1.000
_cell.length_c   1.000
_cell.angle_alpha   90.00
_cell.angle_beta   90.00
_cell.angle_gamma   90.00
#
_symmetry.space_group_name_H-M   'P 1'
#
loop_
_entity.id
_entity.type
_entity.pdbx_description
1 polymer ?
#
loop_
_entity_poly.entity_id
_entity_poly.type
_entity_poly.pdbx_seq_one_letter_code
_entity_poly.pdbx_strand_id
1 'polypeptide(L)' 'MAVSREKLFIPGVWGPFWSAMVPEYWLTEGGQSATGALLDHIIENHVASPRLANHAASQKVFVFELLNNSF' A
#
# COMPACT_ATOMS: atom_id res chain seq x y z
N MET A 1 -1.93 -11.13 1.47
CA MET A 1 -1.59 -12.44 2.07
C MET A 1 -2.78 -13.36 1.97
N ALA A 2 -2.55 -14.68 1.83
CA ALA A 2 -3.60 -15.69 1.80
C ALA A 2 -3.14 -16.98 2.49
N VAL A 3 -4.10 -17.73 3.05
CA VAL A 3 -3.84 -19.02 3.70
C VAL A 3 -4.65 -20.15 3.03
N SER A 4 -4.10 -21.36 2.98
CA SER A 4 -4.74 -22.55 2.42
C SER A 4 -4.43 -23.80 3.25
N ARG A 5 -5.33 -24.79 3.25
CA ARG A 5 -5.03 -26.13 3.81
C ARG A 5 -4.06 -26.91 2.91
N GLU A 6 -3.99 -26.56 1.63
CA GLU A 6 -3.11 -27.20 0.66
C GLU A 6 -1.78 -26.45 0.52
N LYS A 7 -0.71 -27.21 0.28
CA LYS A 7 0.62 -26.66 0.06
C LYS A 7 0.76 -26.19 -1.40
N LEU A 8 0.62 -24.89 -1.62
CA LEU A 8 0.64 -24.29 -2.95
C LEU A 8 1.92 -23.46 -3.19
N PHE A 9 2.64 -23.77 -4.27
CA PHE A 9 3.77 -22.97 -4.75
C PHE A 9 3.31 -22.07 -5.90
N ILE A 10 3.46 -20.76 -5.73
CA ILE A 10 2.95 -19.76 -6.67
C ILE A 10 4.13 -18.90 -7.15
N PRO A 11 4.38 -18.81 -8.47
CA PRO A 11 5.44 -17.96 -9.01
C PRO A 11 5.29 -16.49 -8.56
N GLY A 12 6.38 -15.90 -8.06
CA GLY A 12 6.39 -14.50 -7.61
C GLY A 12 5.79 -14.23 -6.23
N VAL A 13 5.42 -15.27 -5.50
CA VAL A 13 4.84 -15.18 -4.14
C VAL A 13 5.73 -15.96 -3.18
N TRP A 14 5.97 -15.42 -1.98
CA TRP A 14 6.72 -16.11 -0.94
C TRP A 14 5.90 -17.21 -0.27
N GLY A 15 6.60 -18.27 0.18
CA GLY A 15 6.00 -19.45 0.81
C GLY A 15 5.95 -20.67 -0.12
N PRO A 16 5.13 -21.68 0.19
CA PRO A 16 4.18 -21.74 1.31
C PRO A 16 4.86 -22.06 2.66
N PHE A 17 4.54 -21.28 3.69
CA PHE A 17 5.06 -21.45 5.06
C PHE A 17 4.04 -22.17 5.95
N TRP A 18 4.40 -23.33 6.51
CA TRP A 18 3.49 -24.11 7.35
C TRP A 18 3.23 -23.44 8.68
N SER A 19 1.95 -23.28 9.04
CA SER A 19 1.50 -22.82 10.35
C SER A 19 2.10 -21.48 10.81
N ALA A 20 2.54 -20.64 9.88
CA ALA A 20 3.28 -19.40 10.15
C ALA A 20 2.41 -18.23 10.63
N MET A 21 1.10 -18.25 10.34
CA MET A 21 0.14 -17.23 10.77
C MET A 21 -1.13 -17.84 11.36
N VAL A 22 -1.72 -18.84 10.67
CA VAL A 22 -2.90 -19.59 11.14
C VAL A 22 -2.48 -21.04 11.41
N PRO A 23 -2.78 -21.62 12.59
CA PRO A 23 -2.43 -23.00 12.92
C PRO A 23 -2.98 -23.99 11.90
N GLU A 24 -2.15 -24.96 11.47
CA GLU A 24 -2.52 -26.00 10.49
C GLU A 24 -2.86 -25.51 9.07
N TYR A 25 -2.50 -24.28 8.72
CA TYR A 25 -2.61 -23.76 7.35
C TYR A 25 -1.24 -23.37 6.79
N TRP A 26 -1.14 -23.43 5.47
CA TRP A 26 -0.02 -22.88 4.72
C TRP A 26 -0.26 -21.39 4.42
N LEU A 27 0.71 -20.54 4.77
CA LEU A 27 0.71 -19.12 4.44
C LEU A 27 1.44 -18.88 3.12
N THR A 28 0.85 -18.07 2.26
CA THR A 28 1.52 -17.47 1.10
C THR A 28 1.41 -15.94 1.17
N GLU A 29 2.51 -15.28 0.84
CA GLU A 29 2.64 -13.84 0.96
C GLU A 29 3.18 -13.22 -0.32
N GLY A 30 2.36 -12.37 -0.94
CA GLY A 30 2.82 -11.42 -1.95
C GLY A 30 3.10 -10.09 -1.28
N GLY A 31 4.06 -9.34 -1.81
CA GLY A 31 4.43 -8.02 -1.31
C GLY A 31 4.41 -6.97 -2.42
N GLN A 32 4.12 -5.73 -2.04
CA GLN A 32 4.35 -4.54 -2.87
C GLN A 32 5.39 -3.69 -2.18
N SER A 33 6.54 -3.47 -2.82
CA SER A 33 7.68 -2.78 -2.21
C SER A 33 7.49 -1.27 -2.04
N ALA A 34 6.62 -0.66 -2.86
CA ALA A 34 6.32 0.76 -2.82
C ALA A 34 4.83 0.99 -3.11
N THR A 35 4.08 1.28 -2.05
CA THR A 35 2.65 1.66 -2.11
C THR A 35 2.51 3.09 -1.62
N GLY A 36 2.50 3.31 -0.31
CA GLY A 36 2.45 4.66 0.29
C GLY A 36 3.61 5.55 -0.18
N ALA A 37 4.84 5.03 -0.10
CA ALA A 37 6.03 5.76 -0.56
C ALA A 37 6.00 6.12 -2.05
N LEU A 38 5.31 5.33 -2.89
CA LEU A 38 5.13 5.66 -4.30
C LEU A 38 4.12 6.81 -4.47
N LEU A 39 3.04 6.82 -3.68
CA LEU A 39 2.09 7.94 -3.66
C LEU A 39 2.76 9.23 -3.20
N ASP A 40 3.55 9.17 -2.11
CA ASP A 40 4.33 10.30 -1.62
C ASP A 40 5.23 10.84 -2.73
N HIS A 41 6.01 9.96 -3.37
CA HIS A 41 6.91 10.33 -4.45
C HIS A 41 6.17 11.01 -5.62
N ILE A 42 5.03 10.47 -6.05
CA ILE A 42 4.24 11.06 -7.14
C ILE A 42 3.72 12.45 -6.75
N ILE A 43 3.16 12.59 -5.54
CA ILE A 43 2.57 13.85 -5.07
C ILE A 43 3.65 14.92 -4.91
N GLU A 44 4.80 14.58 -4.31
CA GLU A 44 5.90 15.52 -4.08
C GLU A 44 6.55 15.99 -5.37
N ASN A 45 6.69 15.10 -6.36
CA ASN A 45 7.39 15.41 -7.61
C ASN A 45 6.47 15.95 -8.72
N HIS A 46 5.17 16.06 -8.47
CA HIS A 46 4.23 16.63 -9.44
C HIS A 46 4.33 18.16 -9.49
N VAL A 47 4.24 18.75 -10.69
CA VAL A 47 4.33 20.22 -10.89
C VAL A 47 3.30 21.02 -10.09
N ALA A 48 2.13 20.44 -9.83
CA ALA A 48 1.07 21.07 -9.04
C ALA A 48 1.27 20.96 -7.52
N SER A 49 2.28 20.24 -7.05
CA SER A 49 2.51 19.97 -5.62
C SER A 49 2.57 21.24 -4.77
N PRO A 50 3.30 22.32 -5.16
CA PRO A 50 3.32 23.55 -4.38
C PRO A 50 1.93 24.21 -4.27
N ARG A 51 1.15 24.18 -5.36
CA ARG A 51 -0.21 24.73 -5.37
C ARG A 51 -1.14 23.91 -4.47
N LEU A 52 -1.02 22.60 -4.52
CA LEU A 52 -1.79 21.67 -3.69
C LEU A 52 -1.46 21.85 -2.21
N ALA A 53 -0.18 21.94 -1.86
CA ALA A 53 0.28 22.19 -0.49
C ALA A 53 -0.24 23.52 0.06
N ASN A 54 -0.19 24.59 -0.74
CA ASN A 54 -0.74 25.89 -0.35
C ASN A 54 -2.26 25.85 -0.13
N HIS A 55 -2.99 25.09 -0.95
CA HIS A 55 -4.44 24.93 -0.81
C HIS A 55 -4.81 24.10 0.42
N ALA A 56 -4.07 23.03 0.70
CA ALA A 56 -4.24 22.24 1.92
C ALA A 56 -3.95 23.09 3.16
N ALA A 57 -2.87 23.89 3.13
CA ALA A 57 -2.50 24.79 4.22
C ALA A 57 -3.55 25.89 4.48
N SER A 58 -4.16 26.46 3.44
CA SER A 58 -5.22 27.47 3.62
C SER A 58 -6.48 26.91 4.26
N GLN A 59 -6.75 25.62 4.08
CA GLN A 59 -7.86 24.90 4.70
C GLN A 59 -7.47 24.21 6.03
N LYS A 60 -6.19 24.25 6.42
CA LYS A 60 -5.63 23.55 7.60
C LYS A 60 -5.88 22.04 7.60
N VAL A 61 -5.84 21.43 6.42
CA VAL A 61 -5.99 19.97 6.22
C VAL A 61 -4.71 19.37 5.65
N PHE A 62 -4.60 18.05 5.70
CA PHE A 62 -3.51 17.35 5.03
C PHE A 62 -3.73 17.29 3.52
N VAL A 63 -2.63 17.24 2.76
CA VAL A 63 -2.68 17.11 1.28
C VAL A 63 -3.49 15.88 0.85
N PHE A 64 -3.33 14.74 1.55
CA PHE A 64 -4.11 13.52 1.27
C PHE A 64 -5.61 13.70 1.52
N GLU A 65 -5.97 14.38 2.60
CA GLU A 65 -7.37 14.64 2.95
C GLU A 65 -8.03 15.52 1.89
N LEU A 66 -7.33 16.56 1.46
CA LEU A 66 -7.79 17.42 0.38
C LEU A 66 -7.99 16.64 -0.93
N LEU A 67 -7.04 15.79 -1.33
CA LEU A 67 -7.16 14.97 -2.54
C LEU A 67 -8.32 13.97 -2.47
N ASN A 68 -8.52 13.33 -1.32
CA ASN A 68 -9.61 12.37 -1.13
C ASN A 68 -11.00 13.02 -1.18
N ASN A 69 -11.12 14.29 -0.80
CA ASN A 69 -12.38 15.04 -0.82
C ASN A 69 -12.61 15.82 -2.13
N SER A 70 -11.68 15.74 -3.08
CA SER A 70 -11.75 16.46 -4.37
C SER A 70 -12.43 15.66 -5.48
N PHE A 71 -12.89 14.43 -5.21
CA PHE A 71 -13.56 13.52 -6.14
C PHE A 71 -14.71 12.76 -5.48
#